data_AF-A0A847UGE0-F1
#
_entry.id   AF-A0A847UGE0-F1
#
_cell.length_a   1.000
_cell.length_b   1.000
_cell.length_c   1.000
_cell.angle_alpha   90.00
_cell.angle_beta   90.00
_cell.angle_gamma   90.00
#
_symmetry.space_group_name_H-M   'P 1'
#
loop_
_entity.id
_entity.type
_entity.pdbx_description
1 polymer ?
#
loop_
_entity_poly.entity_id
_entity_poly.type
_entity_poly.pdbx_seq_one_letter_code
_entity_poly.pdbx_strand_id
1 'polypeptide(L)'
;MSDRATQLRALAEEIADRDGVQDAWTAKSFTDRLFVVEVPPGESLPEPVEQSILAHDCRGADEVYELDGVDGPDFAGDLDDGRRYRFVDVQSRGELQPYVV
;
A
#
# COMPACT_ATOMS: atom_id res chain seq x y z
N MET A 1 -18.65 13.92 -3.38
CA MET A 1 -17.95 12.64 -3.56
C MET A 1 -16.48 12.98 -3.61
N SER A 2 -15.72 12.71 -2.54
CA SER A 2 -14.27 12.94 -2.58
C SER A 2 -13.67 11.96 -3.58
N ASP A 3 -12.74 12.47 -4.38
CA ASP A 3 -11.97 11.63 -5.29
C ASP A 3 -11.28 10.51 -4.49
N ARG A 4 -11.28 9.29 -5.03
CA ARG A 4 -10.69 8.12 -4.37
C ARG A 4 -9.23 8.35 -4.01
N ALA A 5 -8.51 9.14 -4.81
CA ALA A 5 -7.13 9.53 -4.52
C ALA A 5 -7.04 10.37 -3.25
N THR A 6 -7.96 11.30 -3.04
CA THR A 6 -8.02 12.15 -1.85
C THR A 6 -8.31 11.32 -0.60
N GLN A 7 -9.21 10.32 -0.69
CA GLN A 7 -9.50 9.43 0.43
C GLN A 7 -8.27 8.61 0.83
N LEU A 8 -7.60 8.00 -0.15
CA LEU A 8 -6.40 7.20 0.13
C LEU A 8 -5.23 8.05 0.60
N ARG A 9 -5.11 9.30 0.13
CA ARG A 9 -4.10 10.22 0.63
C ARG A 9 -4.36 10.62 2.09
N ALA A 10 -5.60 10.91 2.44
CA ALA A 10 -5.98 11.20 3.84
C ALA A 10 -5.73 9.98 4.74
N LEU A 11 -6.03 8.78 4.27
CA LEU A 11 -5.71 7.54 4.98
C LEU A 11 -4.20 7.35 5.17
N ALA A 12 -3.39 7.69 4.16
CA ALA A 12 -1.94 7.63 4.26
C ALA A 12 -1.39 8.61 5.31
N GLU A 13 -1.89 9.84 5.33
CA GLU A 13 -1.55 10.84 6.35
C GLU A 13 -1.93 10.35 7.76
N GLU A 14 -3.11 9.73 7.93
CA GLU A 14 -3.52 9.14 9.22
C GLU A 14 -2.63 7.97 9.64
N ILE A 15 -2.23 7.10 8.70
CA ILE A 15 -1.39 5.93 8.98
C ILE A 15 0.04 6.33 9.31
N ALA A 16 0.59 7.35 8.64
CA ALA A 16 1.93 7.87 8.90
C ALA A 16 2.08 8.40 10.33
N ASP A 17 1.00 8.87 10.96
CA ASP A 17 0.99 9.35 12.34
C ASP A 17 0.86 8.23 13.40
N ARG A 18 0.77 6.95 12.99
CA ARG A 18 0.62 5.81 13.91
C ARG A 18 1.96 5.24 14.36
N ASP A 19 2.02 4.78 15.61
CA ASP A 19 3.19 4.09 16.16
C ASP A 19 3.52 2.81 15.36
N GLY A 20 4.81 2.58 15.11
CA GLY A 20 5.29 1.45 14.31
C GLY A 20 5.23 1.68 12.79
N VAL A 21 4.87 2.89 12.35
CA VAL A 21 4.94 3.32 10.96
C VAL A 21 6.03 4.37 10.82
N GLN A 22 6.89 4.21 9.82
CA GLN A 22 7.93 5.16 9.46
C GLN A 22 7.41 6.19 8.45
N ASP A 23 6.64 5.75 7.46
CA ASP A 23 5.96 6.61 6.49
C ASP A 23 4.82 5.85 5.80
N ALA A 24 3.86 6.57 5.22
CA ALA A 24 2.81 6.00 4.39
C ALA A 24 2.41 6.96 3.26
N TRP A 25 2.25 6.42 2.05
CA TRP A 25 1.89 7.22 0.89
C TRP A 25 1.15 6.42 -0.18
N THR A 26 0.43 7.14 -1.04
CA THR A 26 -0.16 6.56 -2.25
C THR A 26 0.79 6.69 -3.43
N ALA A 27 0.96 5.62 -4.20
CA ALA A 27 1.69 5.61 -5.45
C ALA A 27 0.77 5.19 -6.61
N LYS A 28 1.25 5.35 -7.83
CA LYS A 28 0.56 4.86 -9.04
C LYS A 28 1.46 3.81 -9.70
N SER A 29 0.89 2.65 -9.97
CA SER A 29 1.41 1.64 -10.90
C SER A 29 0.91 1.91 -12.33
N PHE A 30 1.28 1.06 -13.28
CA PHE A 30 0.92 1.21 -14.68
C PHE A 30 -0.60 1.25 -14.90
N THR A 31 -1.34 0.37 -14.20
CA THR A 31 -2.80 0.23 -14.29
C THR A 31 -3.54 0.51 -12.99
N ASP A 32 -2.82 0.56 -11.87
CA ASP A 32 -3.43 0.51 -10.54
C ASP A 32 -2.91 1.61 -9.62
N ARG A 33 -3.70 1.95 -8.62
CA ARG A 33 -3.25 2.80 -7.53
C ARG A 33 -2.74 1.91 -6.40
N LEU A 34 -1.57 2.26 -5.89
CA LEU A 34 -0.92 1.57 -4.79
C LEU A 34 -1.00 2.41 -3.52
N PHE A 35 -1.11 1.72 -2.39
CA PHE A 35 -0.96 2.26 -1.06
C PHE A 35 0.26 1.60 -0.44
N VAL A 36 1.22 2.39 0.02
CA VAL A 36 2.52 1.92 0.50
C VAL A 36 2.68 2.34 1.95
N VAL A 37 3.12 1.40 2.79
CA VAL A 37 3.49 1.65 4.18
C VAL A 37 4.92 1.20 4.39
N GLU A 38 5.71 2.08 4.99
CA GLU A 38 7.07 1.80 5.43
C GLU A 38 7.08 1.66 6.95
N VAL A 39 7.73 0.62 7.45
CA VAL A 39 7.93 0.38 8.88
C VAL A 39 9.42 0.30 9.20
N PRO A 40 9.82 0.55 10.46
CA PRO A 40 11.21 0.45 10.87
C PRO A 40 11.82 -0.94 10.57
N PRO A 41 13.14 -1.01 10.38
CA PRO A 41 13.82 -2.27 10.07
C PRO A 41 13.65 -3.28 11.22
N GLY A 42 13.33 -4.52 10.88
CA GLY A 42 13.11 -5.60 11.85
C GLY A 42 11.73 -5.61 12.50
N GLU A 43 10.91 -4.58 12.27
CA GLU A 43 9.50 -4.57 12.67
C GLU A 43 8.60 -5.16 11.58
N SER A 44 7.34 -5.41 11.92
CA SER A 44 6.31 -5.87 10.99
C SER A 44 5.17 -4.87 10.97
N LEU A 45 4.39 -4.87 9.88
CA LEU A 45 3.21 -4.02 9.78
C LEU A 45 2.30 -4.21 11.01
N PRO A 46 1.95 -3.14 11.75
CA PRO A 46 1.04 -3.26 12.87
C PRO A 46 -0.34 -3.73 12.41
N GLU A 47 -0.90 -4.74 13.09
CA GLU A 47 -2.22 -5.31 12.76
C GLU A 47 -3.33 -4.24 12.64
N PRO A 48 -3.42 -3.20 13.52
CA PRO A 48 -4.43 -2.16 13.38
C PRO A 48 -4.26 -1.29 12.12
N VAL A 49 -3.03 -1.15 11.62
CA VAL A 49 -2.74 -0.46 10.36
C VAL A 49 -3.22 -1.31 9.20
N GLU A 50 -2.85 -2.59 9.19
CA GLU A 50 -3.26 -3.55 8.15
C GLU A 50 -4.79 -3.64 8.05
N GLN A 51 -5.49 -3.83 9.16
CA GLN A 51 -6.96 -3.89 9.17
C GLN A 51 -7.60 -2.60 8.62
N SER A 52 -7.01 -1.44 8.92
CA SER A 52 -7.48 -0.14 8.43
C SER A 52 -7.36 -0.05 6.90
N ILE A 53 -6.25 -0.55 6.34
CA ILE A 53 -6.00 -0.57 4.89
C ILE A 53 -6.98 -1.53 4.20
N LEU A 54 -7.14 -2.74 4.76
CA LEU A 54 -8.06 -3.76 4.24
C LEU A 54 -9.53 -3.28 4.25
N ALA A 55 -9.93 -2.55 5.31
CA ALA A 55 -11.26 -1.97 5.41
C ALA A 55 -11.54 -0.88 4.35
N HIS A 56 -10.48 -0.31 3.77
CA HIS A 56 -10.57 0.65 2.67
C HIS A 56 -10.48 -0.01 1.30
N ASP A 57 -10.67 -1.32 1.17
CA ASP A 57 -10.56 -2.05 -0.11
C ASP A 57 -9.17 -1.93 -0.76
N CYS A 58 -8.12 -1.85 0.07
CA CYS A 58 -6.75 -2.01 -0.37
C CYS A 58 -6.27 -3.40 0.01
N ARG A 59 -5.86 -4.21 -0.97
CA ARG A 59 -5.44 -5.62 -0.80
C ARG A 59 -3.95 -5.79 -1.03
N GLY A 60 -3.32 -6.80 -0.44
CA GLY A 60 -1.89 -7.06 -0.64
C GLY A 60 -1.53 -7.14 -2.13
N ALA A 61 -0.43 -6.50 -2.53
CA ALA A 61 -0.02 -6.53 -3.94
C ALA A 61 0.39 -7.93 -4.40
N ASP A 62 0.92 -8.75 -3.49
CA ASP A 62 1.16 -10.18 -3.64
C ASP A 62 -0.14 -10.94 -4.00
N GLU A 63 -1.21 -10.72 -3.24
CA GLU A 63 -2.53 -11.32 -3.43
C GLU A 63 -3.11 -10.90 -4.79
N VAL A 64 -3.04 -9.62 -5.12
CA VAL A 64 -3.68 -9.05 -6.32
C VAL A 64 -2.92 -9.37 -7.61
N TYR A 65 -1.60 -9.49 -7.54
CA TYR A 65 -0.77 -9.84 -8.69
C TYR A 65 -0.42 -11.33 -8.75
N GLU A 66 -0.98 -12.15 -7.86
CA GLU A 66 -0.72 -13.60 -7.78
C GLU A 66 0.79 -13.91 -7.77
N LEU A 67 1.56 -13.13 -7.02
CA LEU A 67 3.01 -13.29 -6.95
C LEU A 67 3.34 -14.49 -6.06
N ASP A 68 3.70 -15.61 -6.70
CA ASP A 68 4.17 -16.80 -5.98
C ASP A 68 5.55 -16.54 -5.32
N GLY A 69 5.69 -16.92 -4.04
CA GLY A 69 6.98 -16.92 -3.32
C GLY A 69 7.26 -15.73 -2.41
N VAL A 70 6.25 -14.91 -2.10
CA VAL A 70 6.30 -13.83 -1.08
C VAL A 70 5.43 -14.21 0.12
N ASP A 71 6.01 -14.21 1.32
CA ASP A 71 5.30 -14.51 2.57
C ASP A 71 4.61 -13.24 3.10
N GLY A 72 3.37 -13.01 2.68
CA GLY A 72 2.55 -11.85 3.06
C GLY A 72 2.68 -10.67 2.08
N PRO A 73 2.15 -9.46 2.43
CA PRO A 73 2.14 -8.27 1.56
C PRO A 73 3.54 -7.68 1.30
N ASP A 74 4.41 -8.50 0.73
CA ASP A 74 5.83 -8.30 0.50
C ASP A 74 6.05 -8.39 -1.02
N PHE A 75 6.96 -7.71 -1.69
CA PHE A 75 8.23 -7.19 -1.24
C PHE A 75 8.63 -6.10 -2.25
N ALA A 76 8.77 -4.85 -1.80
CA ALA A 76 9.34 -3.78 -2.64
C ALA A 76 10.88 -3.69 -2.51
N GLY A 77 11.50 -4.70 -1.87
CA GLY A 77 12.91 -4.70 -1.45
C GLY A 77 13.05 -4.50 0.06
N ASP A 78 14.02 -5.18 0.68
CA ASP A 78 14.65 -4.69 1.91
C ASP A 78 15.32 -3.35 1.56
N LEU A 79 14.95 -2.29 2.26
CA LEU A 79 15.77 -1.10 2.27
C LEU A 79 16.72 -1.25 3.45
N ASP A 80 17.94 -0.75 3.30
CA ASP A 80 18.89 -0.71 4.42
C ASP A 80 18.30 -0.02 5.67
N ASP A 81 17.25 0.80 5.50
CA ASP A 81 16.60 1.60 6.53
C ASP A 81 15.10 1.27 6.79
N GLY A 82 14.55 0.14 6.31
CA GLY A 82 13.15 -0.20 6.59
C GLY A 82 12.51 -1.30 5.74
N ARG A 83 11.28 -1.70 6.11
CA ARG A 83 10.46 -2.67 5.37
C ARG A 83 9.25 -1.97 4.73
N ARG A 84 8.94 -2.33 3.49
CA ARG A 84 7.83 -1.73 2.72
C ARG A 84 6.75 -2.74 2.35
N TYR A 85 5.53 -2.43 2.78
CA TYR A 85 4.31 -3.16 2.45
C TYR A 85 3.55 -2.42 1.35
N ARG A 86 3.09 -3.15 0.33
CA ARG A 86 2.34 -2.58 -0.80
C ARG A 86 0.95 -3.20 -0.88
N PHE A 87 -0.03 -2.33 -1.03
CA PHE A 87 -1.42 -2.68 -1.23
C PHE A 87 -1.95 -2.06 -2.51
N VAL A 88 -2.84 -2.76 -3.20
CA VAL A 88 -3.51 -2.30 -4.42
C VAL A 88 -4.92 -1.86 -4.05
N ASP A 89 -5.30 -0.66 -4.48
CA ASP A 89 -6.69 -0.21 -4.45
C ASP A 89 -7.52 -1.03 -5.46
N VAL A 90 -8.33 -1.96 -4.97
CA VAL A 90 -9.12 -2.83 -5.85
C VAL A 90 -10.38 -2.14 -6.38
N GLN A 91 -10.80 -1.02 -5.79
CA GLN A 91 -11.97 -0.27 -6.27
C GLN A 91 -11.68 0.46 -7.58
N SER A 92 -10.48 1.04 -7.72
CA SER A 92 -10.08 1.77 -8.93
C SER A 92 -9.18 0.95 -9.86
N ARG A 93 -9.20 -0.38 -9.74
CA ARG A 93 -8.29 -1.26 -10.48
C ARG A 93 -8.58 -1.19 -11.98
N GLY A 94 -7.55 -1.00 -12.80
CA GLY A 94 -7.69 -0.89 -14.25
C GLY A 94 -8.38 0.40 -14.74
N GLU A 95 -8.79 1.29 -13.83
CA GLU A 95 -9.31 2.62 -14.20
C GLU A 95 -8.19 3.56 -14.64
N LEU A 96 -6.95 3.29 -14.23
CA LEU A 96 -5.82 4.10 -14.65
C LEU A 96 -5.37 3.67 -16.04
N GLN A 97 -5.47 4.60 -16.98
CA GLN A 97 -4.98 4.36 -18.32
C GLN A 97 -3.44 4.17 -18.31
N PRO A 98 -2.92 3.12 -18.97
CA PRO A 98 -1.51 2.99 -19.22
C PRO A 98 -1.06 4.17 -20.09
N TYR A 99 0.06 4.79 -19.73
CA TYR A 99 0.68 5.79 -20.60
C TYR A 99 1.25 5.04 -21.81
N VAL A 100 0.55 5.07 -22.95
CA VAL A 100 1.10 4.61 -24.22
C VAL A 100 2.02 5.73 -24.72
N VAL A 101 3.33 5.56 -24.58
CA VAL A 101 4.36 6.42 -25.22
C VAL A 101 4.89 5.69 -26.44
#